data_AF-X0TIS9-F1
#
_entry.id   AF-X0TIS9-F1
#
_cell.length_a   1.000
_cell.length_b   1.000
_cell.length_c   1.000
_cell.angle_alpha   90.00
_cell.angle_beta   90.00
_cell.angle_gamma   90.00
#
_symmetry.space_group_name_H-M   'P 1'
#
loop_
_entity.id
_entity.type
_entity.pdbx_description
1 polymer ?
#
loop_
_entity_poly.entity_id
_entity_poly.type
_entity_poly.pdbx_seq_one_letter_code
_entity_poly.pdbx_strand_id
1 'polypeptide(L)'
;MDKLYEESETGCCPRFNPEPWDKKEVAFQDKLFVKDQVRSFLHIPLNFGKVMVKNMERIKEAGALAPEPLLLSDEKSLWGADVYIAVAKEVPGAEMAKISGTFLT
;
A
#
# COMPACT_ATOMS: atom_id res chain seq x y z
N MET A 1 5.47 -7.47 13.27
CA MET A 1 5.98 -6.09 13.18
C MET A 1 7.47 -6.07 13.44
N ASP A 2 7.95 -6.80 14.45
CA ASP A 2 9.36 -6.79 14.88
C ASP A 2 10.36 -7.14 13.76
N LYS A 3 10.02 -8.08 12.87
CA LYS A 3 10.88 -8.44 11.71
C LYS A 3 11.02 -7.36 10.64
N LEU A 4 10.12 -6.38 10.56
CA LEU A 4 10.21 -5.29 9.58
C LEU A 4 11.14 -4.16 10.04
N TYR A 5 11.57 -4.18 11.30
CA TYR A 5 12.31 -3.09 11.94
C TYR A 5 13.71 -3.49 12.42
N GLU A 6 14.14 -4.74 12.19
CA GLU A 6 15.46 -5.22 12.61
C GLU A 6 16.62 -4.37 12.04
N GLU A 7 16.43 -3.76 10.86
CA GLU A 7 17.41 -2.88 10.20
C GLU A 7 17.00 -1.39 10.21
N SER A 8 16.08 -1.00 11.09
CA SER A 8 15.53 0.35 11.11
C SER A 8 16.37 1.32 11.96
N GLU A 9 17.16 2.17 11.30
CA GLU A 9 17.93 3.25 11.95
C GLU A 9 17.04 4.26 12.74
N THR A 10 15.76 4.40 12.37
CA THR A 10 14.82 5.39 12.94
C THR A 10 13.67 4.78 13.77
N GLY A 11 13.73 3.47 14.05
CA GLY A 11 12.69 2.71 14.76
C GLY A 11 11.36 2.49 14.00
N CYS A 12 11.23 2.86 12.72
CA CYS A 12 9.99 2.75 11.95
C CYS A 12 10.14 2.11 10.55
N CYS A 13 11.29 2.21 9.89
CA CYS A 13 11.51 1.62 8.55
C CYS A 13 12.99 1.29 8.35
N PRO A 14 13.33 0.18 7.65
CA PRO A 14 14.69 -0.07 7.22
C PRO A 14 15.12 0.99 6.20
N ARG A 15 16.43 1.12 6.01
CA ARG A 15 16.98 2.00 4.98
C ARG A 15 16.45 1.59 3.60
N PHE A 16 15.94 2.56 2.85
CA PHE A 16 15.38 2.28 1.53
C PHE A 16 16.46 1.81 0.56
N ASN A 17 16.28 0.61 -0.02
CA ASN A 17 17.10 0.09 -1.11
C ASN A 17 16.34 0.24 -2.44
N PRO A 18 16.76 1.13 -3.36
CA PRO A 18 16.10 1.33 -4.63
C PRO A 18 16.43 0.26 -5.69
N GLU A 19 17.52 -0.50 -5.52
CA GLU A 19 18.03 -1.45 -6.53
C GLU A 19 16.99 -2.48 -7.04
N PRO A 20 16.08 -3.03 -6.20
CA PRO A 20 15.05 -3.95 -6.67
C PRO A 20 13.97 -3.30 -7.55
N TRP A 21 13.91 -1.96 -7.57
CA TRP A 21 12.83 -1.20 -8.20
C TRP A 21 13.32 -0.33 -9.37
N ASP A 22 14.47 0.35 -9.25
CA ASP A 22 14.91 1.33 -10.25
C ASP A 22 15.14 0.69 -11.64
N LYS A 23 14.34 1.15 -12.61
CA LYS A 23 14.33 0.70 -14.01
C LYS A 23 14.10 -0.80 -14.15
N LYS A 24 13.28 -1.36 -13.27
CA LYS A 24 12.90 -2.79 -13.30
C LYS A 24 11.49 -2.94 -13.83
N GLU A 25 11.30 -4.01 -14.60
CA GLU A 25 9.96 -4.44 -14.97
C GLU A 25 9.41 -5.35 -13.88
N VAL A 26 8.22 -5.03 -13.40
CA VAL A 26 7.49 -5.81 -12.41
C VAL A 26 6.18 -6.27 -13.04
N ALA A 27 6.00 -7.58 -13.14
CA ALA A 27 4.76 -8.19 -13.62
C ALA A 27 3.85 -8.56 -12.44
N PHE A 28 2.63 -8.04 -12.44
CA PHE A 28 1.57 -8.44 -11.54
C PHE A 28 0.57 -9.33 -12.27
N GLN A 29 0.19 -10.42 -11.60
CA GLN A 29 -0.92 -11.28 -12.02
C GLN A 29 -1.90 -11.38 -10.85
N ASP A 30 -3.05 -10.74 -11.02
CA ASP A 30 -4.16 -10.68 -10.07
C ASP A 30 -3.71 -10.35 -8.64
N LYS A 31 -2.71 -9.46 -8.52
CA LYS A 31 -2.12 -9.09 -7.24
C LYS A 31 -3.20 -8.39 -6.40
N LEU A 32 -3.37 -8.85 -5.17
CA LEU A 32 -4.44 -8.42 -4.28
C LEU A 32 -4.09 -7.15 -3.53
N PHE A 33 -5.06 -6.25 -3.47
CA PHE A 33 -4.98 -5.00 -2.72
C PHE A 33 -6.27 -4.71 -1.97
N VAL A 34 -6.16 -4.14 -0.77
CA VAL A 34 -7.23 -3.36 -0.17
C VAL A 34 -7.22 -1.98 -0.81
N LYS A 35 -8.35 -1.57 -1.37
CA LYS A 35 -8.55 -0.25 -1.97
C LYS A 35 -9.30 0.64 -1.00
N ASP A 36 -8.88 1.91 -0.89
CA ASP A 36 -9.62 2.93 -0.15
C ASP A 36 -9.37 4.32 -0.74
N GLN A 37 -10.20 5.29 -0.34
CA GLN A 37 -10.15 6.64 -0.89
C GLN A 37 -9.61 7.64 0.12
N VAL A 38 -8.64 8.42 -0.35
CA VAL A 38 -8.09 9.60 0.31
C VAL A 38 -8.80 10.83 -0.24
N ARG A 39 -9.32 11.66 0.65
CA ARG A 39 -9.89 12.97 0.29
C ARG A 39 -8.77 13.99 0.28
N SER A 40 -8.72 14.76 -0.79
CA SER A 40 -7.75 15.83 -0.97
C SER A 40 -8.43 17.17 -1.19
N PHE A 41 -7.67 18.24 -0.96
CA PHE A 41 -8.02 19.58 -1.39
C PHE A 41 -6.81 20.18 -2.10
N LEU A 42 -6.93 20.47 -3.39
CA LEU A 42 -5.82 20.93 -4.23
C LEU A 42 -4.58 20.05 -4.09
N HIS A 43 -4.75 18.73 -4.26
CA HIS A 43 -3.69 17.71 -4.13
C HIS A 43 -3.17 17.48 -2.70
N ILE A 44 -3.67 18.20 -1.69
CA ILE A 44 -3.25 18.00 -0.28
C ILE A 44 -4.12 16.92 0.36
N PRO A 45 -3.56 15.79 0.82
CA PRO A 45 -4.34 14.71 1.42
C PRO A 45 -4.78 15.06 2.84
N LEU A 46 -6.08 15.19 3.07
CA LEU A 46 -6.64 15.66 4.34
C LEU A 46 -6.89 14.54 5.36
N ASN A 47 -7.04 13.29 4.91
CA ASN A 47 -7.42 12.15 5.76
C ASN A 47 -6.53 10.92 5.62
N PHE A 48 -5.37 11.02 4.95
CA PHE A 48 -4.52 9.88 4.63
C PHE A 48 -4.13 9.04 5.85
N GLY A 49 -3.69 9.68 6.94
CA GLY A 49 -3.31 8.96 8.16
C GLY A 49 -4.45 8.12 8.74
N LYS A 50 -5.69 8.65 8.76
CA LYS A 50 -6.86 7.91 9.24
C LYS A 50 -7.21 6.74 8.31
N VAL A 51 -7.08 6.93 7.00
CA VAL A 51 -7.28 5.87 5.98
C VAL A 51 -6.26 4.75 6.20
N MET A 52 -4.98 5.09 6.40
CA MET A 52 -3.92 4.09 6.62
C MET A 52 -4.13 3.30 7.92
N VAL A 53 -4.38 3.98 9.05
CA VAL A 53 -4.60 3.30 10.34
C VAL A 53 -5.78 2.33 10.24
N LYS A 54 -6.93 2.79 9.74
CA LYS A 54 -8.14 1.98 9.57
C LYS A 54 -7.87 0.71 8.76
N ASN A 55 -7.17 0.82 7.63
CA ASN A 55 -6.93 -0.34 6.78
C ASN A 55 -5.88 -1.28 7.36
N MET A 56 -4.81 -0.75 7.98
CA MET A 56 -3.80 -1.58 8.61
C MET A 56 -4.36 -2.40 9.78
N GLU A 57 -5.29 -1.84 10.57
CA GLU A 57 -6.01 -2.58 11.61
C GLU A 57 -6.80 -3.75 11.01
N ARG A 58 -7.61 -3.50 9.98
CA ARG A 58 -8.40 -4.54 9.28
C ARG A 58 -7.52 -5.64 8.68
N ILE A 59 -6.42 -5.25 8.03
CA ILE A 59 -5.46 -6.19 7.42
C ILE A 59 -4.83 -7.07 8.51
N LYS A 60 -4.45 -6.47 9.65
CA LYS A 60 -3.87 -7.18 10.78
C LYS A 60 -4.87 -8.15 11.41
N GLU A 61 -6.11 -7.72 11.65
CA GLU A 61 -7.19 -8.55 12.19
C GLU A 61 -7.51 -9.74 11.27
N ALA A 62 -7.50 -9.52 9.95
CA ALA A 62 -7.68 -10.58 8.97
C ALA A 62 -6.44 -11.50 8.84
N GLY A 63 -5.28 -11.13 9.40
CA GLY A 63 -4.01 -11.83 9.20
C GLY A 63 -3.59 -11.83 7.73
N ALA A 64 -3.82 -10.71 7.03
CA ALA A 64 -3.62 -10.55 5.59
C ALA A 64 -2.40 -9.69 5.23
N LEU A 65 -1.49 -9.46 6.18
CA LEU A 65 -0.25 -8.72 5.93
C LEU A 65 0.56 -9.39 4.81
N ALA A 66 0.89 -8.62 3.78
CA ALA A 66 1.78 -9.09 2.72
C ALA A 66 3.21 -9.26 3.26
N PRO A 67 3.98 -10.25 2.77
CA PRO A 67 5.39 -10.41 3.12
C PRO A 67 6.22 -9.18 2.73
N GLU A 68 5.92 -8.62 1.56
CA GLU A 68 6.52 -7.41 1.04
C GLU A 68 5.49 -6.26 1.09
N PRO A 69 5.74 -5.22 1.87
CA PRO A 69 4.83 -4.07 1.93
C PRO A 69 4.90 -3.30 0.61
N LEU A 70 3.75 -3.13 -0.03
CA LEU A 70 3.59 -2.31 -1.23
C LEU A 70 2.32 -1.46 -1.09
N LEU A 71 2.46 -0.17 -1.36
CA LEU A 71 1.37 0.80 -1.40
C LEU A 71 1.41 1.51 -2.75
N LEU A 72 0.30 1.47 -3.49
CA LEU A 72 0.13 2.28 -4.69
C LEU A 72 -0.82 3.44 -4.37
N SER A 73 -0.58 4.59 -5.01
CA SER A 73 -1.46 5.75 -4.94
C SER A 73 -1.80 6.17 -6.36
N ASP A 74 -3.09 6.29 -6.65
CA ASP A 74 -3.62 6.77 -7.92
C ASP A 74 -4.32 8.11 -7.67
N GLU A 75 -3.62 9.19 -7.97
CA GLU A 75 -4.16 10.54 -7.84
C GLU A 75 -5.01 10.90 -9.06
N LYS A 76 -6.32 10.79 -8.88
CA LYS A 76 -7.29 10.97 -9.97
C LYS A 76 -7.73 12.41 -10.17
N SER A 77 -7.55 13.27 -9.17
CA SER A 77 -8.05 14.65 -9.21
C SER A 77 -7.46 15.54 -8.11
N LEU A 78 -7.77 16.84 -8.19
CA LEU A 78 -7.54 17.82 -7.11
C LEU A 78 -8.19 17.45 -5.77
N TRP A 79 -9.17 16.53 -5.78
CA TRP A 79 -10.08 16.27 -4.66
C TRP A 79 -9.87 14.92 -4.00
N GLY A 80 -8.98 14.08 -4.53
CA GLY A 80 -8.71 12.79 -3.91
C GLY A 80 -7.82 11.87 -4.73
N ALA A 81 -7.36 10.85 -4.03
CA ALA A 81 -6.57 9.74 -4.56
C ALA A 81 -7.13 8.42 -4.05
N ASP A 82 -6.97 7.37 -4.83
CA ASP A 82 -7.19 6.01 -4.37
C ASP A 82 -5.87 5.41 -3.89
N VAL A 83 -5.91 4.71 -2.76
CA VAL A 83 -4.77 3.94 -2.24
C VAL A 83 -5.04 2.46 -2.39
N TYR A 84 -3.99 1.71 -2.73
CA TYR A 84 -4.03 0.26 -2.88
C TYR A 84 -2.95 -0.35 -1.99
N ILE A 85 -3.36 -0.99 -0.90
CA ILE A 85 -2.46 -1.61 0.08
C ILE A 85 -2.37 -3.09 -0.23
N ALA A 86 -1.19 -3.59 -0.57
CA ALA A 86 -0.99 -5.00 -0.93
C ALA A 86 -1.29 -5.92 0.26
N VAL A 87 -1.97 -7.03 0.00
CA VAL A 87 -2.35 -8.02 1.02
C VAL A 87 -2.08 -9.44 0.53
N ALA A 88 -1.82 -10.34 1.47
CA ALA A 88 -1.56 -11.75 1.17
C ALA A 88 -2.84 -12.55 0.83
N LYS A 89 -4.01 -12.03 1.24
CA LYS A 89 -5.33 -12.64 1.04
C LYS A 89 -6.43 -11.59 1.17
N GLU A 90 -7.65 -11.95 0.82
CA GLU A 90 -8.81 -11.06 0.93
C GLU A 90 -9.10 -10.64 2.38
N VAL A 91 -9.52 -9.38 2.55
CA VAL A 91 -9.86 -8.78 3.85
C VAL A 91 -11.38 -8.58 3.92
N PRO A 92 -12.09 -9.30 4.80
CA PRO A 92 -13.55 -9.17 4.91
C PRO A 92 -14.00 -7.73 5.19
N GLY A 93 -15.01 -7.27 4.45
CA GLY A 93 -15.59 -5.92 4.63
C GLY A 93 -14.72 -4.76 4.14
N ALA A 94 -13.59 -5.04 3.49
CA ALA A 94 -12.80 -4.06 2.75
C ALA A 94 -13.17 -4.07 1.26
N GLU A 95 -12.99 -2.94 0.58
CA GLU A 95 -13.05 -2.91 -0.88
C GLU A 95 -11.76 -3.55 -1.41
N MET A 96 -11.89 -4.56 -2.27
CA MET A 96 -10.78 -5.33 -2.80
C MET A 96 -10.52 -4.97 -4.25
N ALA A 97 -9.25 -4.91 -4.63
CA ALA A 97 -8.82 -4.74 -6.01
C ALA A 97 -7.80 -5.82 -6.39
N LYS A 98 -7.88 -6.26 -7.66
CA LYS A 98 -6.90 -7.13 -8.31
C LYS A 98 -6.26 -6.35 -9.43
N ILE A 99 -4.94 -6.23 -9.40
CA ILE A 99 -4.18 -5.51 -10.42
C ILE A 99 -3.30 -6.51 -11.16
N SER A 100 -3.42 -6.50 -12.48
CA SER A 100 -2.64 -7.30 -13.41
C SER A 100 -2.01 -6.38 -14.44
N GLY A 101 -0.77 -6.65 -14.82
CA GLY A 101 -0.04 -5.86 -15.80
C GLY A 101 1.47 -5.87 -15.59
N THR A 102 2.19 -5.32 -16.54
CA THR A 102 3.64 -5.12 -16.47
C THR A 102 3.93 -3.64 -16.25
N PHE A 103 4.66 -3.32 -15.19
CA PHE A 103 4.96 -1.95 -14.77
C PHE A 103 6.47 -1.73 -14.80
N LEU A 104 6.88 -0.56 -15.28
CA LEU A 104 8.26 -0.10 -15.12
C LEU A 104 8.33 0.72 -13.83
N THR A 105 9.26 0.35 -12.95
CA THR A 105 9.50 1.03 -11.68
C THR A 105 10.80 1.80 -11.65
#